data_AF-A0A4R4KGC2-F1
#
_entry.id   AF-A0A4R4KGC2-F1
#
_cell.length_a   1.000
_cell.length_b   1.000
_cell.length_c   1.000
_cell.angle_alpha   90.00
_cell.angle_beta   90.00
_cell.angle_gamma   90.00
#
_symmetry.space_group_name_H-M   'P 1'
#
loop_
_entity.id
_entity.type
_entity.pdbx_description
1 polymer ?
#
loop_
_entity_poly.entity_id
_entity_poly.type
_entity_poly.pdbx_seq_one_letter_code
_entity_poly.pdbx_strand_id
1 'polypeptide(L)'
;MLSTGIIKKKKEGFEKWLVLINPGSHHKSVLILRGHYPQYIFEIVAPTSDPDHYKVDFKGDIYFIKVRRDFDKKGEPPVSYMRELLQWYHKTRLTPRLSDINKPNSTT
;
A
#
# COMPACT_ATOMS: atom_id res chain seq x y z
N MET A 1 24.85 -3.38 -40.17
CA MET A 1 23.57 -2.98 -39.55
C MET A 1 23.64 -3.35 -38.07
N LEU A 2 23.78 -2.38 -37.18
CA LEU A 2 23.74 -2.61 -35.74
C LEU A 2 22.59 -1.78 -35.17
N SER A 3 21.64 -2.50 -34.59
CA SER A 3 20.32 -2.03 -34.17
C SER A 3 20.44 -1.02 -33.03
N THR A 4 19.94 0.19 -33.25
CA THR A 4 19.71 1.20 -32.21
C THR A 4 18.58 0.72 -31.30
N GLY A 5 18.95 0.07 -30.19
CA GLY A 5 18.03 -0.22 -29.11
C GLY A 5 17.60 1.10 -28.44
N ILE A 6 16.40 1.57 -28.78
CA ILE A 6 15.76 2.66 -28.05
C ILE A 6 15.52 2.16 -26.63
N ILE A 7 16.35 2.62 -25.69
CA ILE A 7 16.11 2.45 -24.25
C ILE A 7 14.79 3.18 -23.97
N LYS A 8 13.72 2.41 -23.73
CA LYS A 8 12.40 2.94 -23.37
C LYS A 8 12.55 4.00 -22.28
N LYS A 9 12.20 5.24 -22.61
CA LYS A 9 12.11 6.39 -21.71
C LYS A 9 11.42 5.97 -20.40
N LYS A 10 12.16 5.95 -19.28
CA LYS A 10 11.55 5.84 -17.94
C LYS A 10 10.55 6.99 -17.80
N LYS A 11 9.30 6.68 -17.45
CA LYS A 11 8.22 7.68 -17.29
C LYS A 11 8.67 8.77 -16.32
N GLU A 12 8.74 10.00 -16.80
CA GLU A 12 8.92 11.24 -16.02
C GLU A 12 7.63 11.54 -15.24
N GLY A 13 7.38 10.77 -14.18
CA GLY A 13 6.30 11.02 -13.24
C GLY A 13 6.56 10.29 -11.95
N PHE A 14 6.26 10.93 -10.82
CA PHE A 14 6.33 10.26 -9.52
C PHE A 14 5.49 8.99 -9.54
N GLU A 15 6.05 7.91 -9.00
CA GLU A 15 5.30 6.67 -8.83
C GLU A 15 4.02 6.97 -8.04
N LYS A 16 2.89 6.40 -8.50
CA LYS A 16 1.59 6.62 -7.87
C LYS A 16 1.59 6.21 -6.40
N TRP A 17 2.43 5.25 -6.05
CA TRP A 17 2.53 4.67 -4.73
C TRP A 17 4.00 4.61 -4.31
N LEU A 18 4.29 4.99 -3.07
CA LEU A 18 5.63 5.02 -2.50
C LEU A 18 5.59 4.41 -1.10
N VAL A 19 6.48 3.47 -0.80
CA VAL A 19 6.62 2.97 0.58
C VAL A 19 7.38 4.00 1.41
N LEU A 20 6.79 4.42 2.54
CA LEU A 20 7.35 5.49 3.38
C LEU A 20 8.27 4.99 4.49
N ILE A 21 8.04 3.78 4.99
CA ILE A 21 8.88 3.16 6.02
C ILE A 21 9.38 1.84 5.44
N ASN A 22 10.70 1.62 5.48
CA ASN A 22 11.24 0.29 5.28
C ASN A 22 10.72 -0.58 6.42
N PRO A 23 9.82 -1.55 6.14
CA PRO A 23 9.21 -2.33 7.18
C PRO A 23 10.25 -3.33 7.67
N GLY A 24 11.09 -2.87 8.60
CA GLY A 24 12.00 -3.73 9.33
C GLY A 24 11.23 -4.91 9.90
N SER A 25 11.91 -6.04 10.07
CA SER A 25 11.38 -7.36 10.43
C SER A 25 10.44 -7.43 11.66
N HIS A 26 10.29 -6.34 12.41
CA HIS A 26 9.52 -6.26 13.65
C HIS A 26 8.18 -5.52 13.51
N HIS A 27 7.94 -4.77 12.43
CA HIS A 27 6.68 -4.04 12.25
C HIS A 27 5.77 -4.78 11.25
N LYS A 28 4.68 -5.37 11.76
CA LYS A 28 3.59 -5.96 10.95
C LYS A 28 2.65 -4.90 10.36
N SER A 29 3.18 -3.72 10.01
CA SER A 29 2.44 -2.71 9.28
C SER A 29 3.34 -2.03 8.26
N VAL A 30 2.72 -1.48 7.21
CA VAL A 30 3.42 -0.83 6.11
C VAL A 30 2.76 0.50 5.80
N LEU A 31 3.55 1.56 5.81
CA LEU A 31 3.11 2.90 5.40
C LEU A 31 3.36 3.12 3.92
N ILE A 32 2.31 3.53 3.21
CA ILE A 32 2.33 3.76 1.76
C ILE A 32 1.73 5.13 1.48
N LEU A 33 2.48 5.97 0.77
CA LEU A 33 2.05 7.24 0.23
C LEU A 33 1.40 7.05 -1.14
N ARG A 34 0.22 7.64 -1.34
CA ARG A 34 -0.32 7.93 -2.67
C ARG A 34 0.30 9.24 -3.17
N GLY A 35 1.23 9.17 -4.10
CA GLY A 35 1.95 10.34 -4.61
C GLY A 35 1.11 11.24 -5.52
N HIS A 36 0.05 10.69 -6.13
CA HIS A 36 -0.87 11.44 -6.98
C HIS A 36 -1.93 12.15 -6.15
N TYR A 37 -2.49 13.24 -6.66
CA TYR A 37 -3.61 13.95 -6.05
C TYR A 37 -4.92 13.14 -6.10
N PRO A 38 -5.73 13.11 -5.04
CA PRO A 38 -5.43 13.54 -3.68
C PRO A 38 -4.41 12.63 -2.97
N GLN A 39 -3.53 13.22 -2.19
CA GLN A 39 -2.41 12.60 -1.50
C GLN A 39 -2.81 12.12 -0.11
N TYR A 40 -2.50 10.85 0.15
CA TYR A 40 -2.79 10.18 1.41
C TYR A 40 -1.61 9.34 1.88
N ILE A 41 -1.47 9.18 3.19
CA ILE A 41 -0.70 8.10 3.79
C ILE A 41 -1.67 7.03 4.25
N PHE A 42 -1.52 5.84 3.69
CA PHE A 42 -2.21 4.63 4.11
C PHE A 42 -1.27 3.78 4.97
N GLU A 43 -1.84 3.10 5.95
CA GLU A 43 -1.18 2.05 6.72
C GLU A 43 -1.93 0.73 6.50
N ILE A 44 -1.25 -0.27 5.94
CA ILE A 44 -1.75 -1.66 5.95
C ILE A 44 -1.35 -2.24 7.30
N VAL A 45 -2.31 -2.73 8.08
CA VAL A 45 -2.10 -3.26 9.43
C VAL A 45 -2.50 -4.73 9.54
N ALA A 46 -2.03 -5.39 10.60
CA ALA A 46 -2.49 -6.70 10.98
C ALA A 46 -4.00 -6.73 11.28
N PRO A 47 -4.65 -7.91 11.24
CA PRO A 47 -6.07 -8.04 11.55
C PRO A 47 -6.44 -7.38 12.89
N THR A 48 -7.49 -6.55 12.87
CA THR A 48 -7.95 -5.78 14.03
C THR A 48 -9.47 -5.67 14.07
N SER A 49 -10.03 -5.53 15.27
CA SER A 49 -11.45 -5.25 15.48
C SER A 49 -11.78 -3.74 15.52
N ASP A 50 -10.78 -2.88 15.35
CA ASP A 50 -10.94 -1.43 15.39
C ASP A 50 -11.86 -0.93 14.24
N PRO A 51 -12.97 -0.24 14.56
CA PRO A 51 -13.93 0.24 13.57
C PRO A 51 -13.39 1.37 12.68
N ASP A 52 -12.32 2.06 13.08
CA ASP A 52 -11.72 3.16 12.31
C ASP A 52 -10.86 2.67 11.12
N HIS A 53 -10.82 1.35 10.89
CA HIS A 53 -10.09 0.73 9.82
C HIS A 53 -11.02 0.31 8.68
N TYR A 54 -10.58 0.57 7.46
CA TYR A 54 -11.22 0.07 6.26
C TYR A 54 -10.97 -1.44 6.15
N LYS A 55 -12.05 -2.20 6.06
CA LYS A 55 -12.02 -3.64 5.74
C LYS A 55 -12.16 -3.79 4.23
N VAL A 56 -11.15 -4.35 3.59
CA VAL A 56 -11.08 -4.44 2.13
C VAL A 56 -10.83 -5.88 1.72
N ASP A 57 -11.81 -6.47 1.03
CA ASP A 57 -11.62 -7.75 0.35
C ASP A 57 -10.64 -7.59 -0.82
N PHE A 58 -9.61 -8.43 -0.84
CA PHE A 58 -8.68 -8.52 -1.93
C PHE A 58 -8.21 -9.98 -2.09
N LYS A 59 -8.57 -10.58 -3.23
CA LYS A 59 -8.22 -11.98 -3.57
C LYS A 59 -8.70 -13.02 -2.55
N GLY A 60 -9.85 -12.78 -1.92
CA GLY A 60 -10.45 -13.70 -0.94
C GLY A 60 -9.92 -13.55 0.49
N ASP A 61 -8.98 -12.64 0.72
CA ASP A 61 -8.52 -12.25 2.05
C ASP A 61 -9.06 -10.86 2.41
N ILE A 62 -9.34 -10.64 3.69
CA ILE A 62 -9.75 -9.34 4.24
C ILE A 62 -8.51 -8.62 4.77
N TYR A 63 -8.24 -7.43 4.24
CA TYR A 63 -7.16 -6.55 4.70
C TYR A 63 -7.72 -5.35 5.46
N PHE A 64 -6.91 -4.87 6.40
CA PHE A 64 -7.24 -3.74 7.27
C PHE A 64 -6.33 -2.57 6.94
N ILE A 65 -6.93 -1.44 6.59
CA ILE A 65 -6.19 -0.25 6.15
C ILE A 65 -6.65 0.97 6.97
N LYS A 66 -5.69 1.70 7.52
CA LYS A 66 -5.91 2.98 8.18
C LYS A 66 -5.44 4.14 7.32
N VAL A 67 -6.20 5.23 7.29
CA VAL A 67 -5.72 6.50 6.72
C VAL A 67 -4.98 7.25 7.82
N ARG A 68 -3.67 7.44 7.66
CA ARG A 68 -2.82 8.13 8.65
C ARG A 68 -2.77 9.63 8.42
N ARG A 69 -2.86 10.05 7.16
CA ARG A 69 -2.82 11.46 6.79
C ARG A 69 -3.53 11.70 5.47
N ASP A 70 -4.33 12.75 5.43
CA ASP A 70 -4.90 13.35 4.24
C ASP A 70 -4.26 14.73 4.06
N PHE A 71 -3.40 14.88 3.06
CA PHE A 71 -2.68 16.13 2.85
C PHE A 71 -3.55 17.21 2.21
N ASP A 72 -4.55 16.78 1.42
CA ASP A 72 -5.37 17.66 0.59
C ASP A 72 -6.74 17.99 1.23
N LYS A 73 -6.98 17.49 2.45
CA LYS A 73 -8.22 17.71 3.23
C LYS A 73 -9.48 17.33 2.44
N LYS A 74 -9.42 16.21 1.72
CA LYS A 74 -10.54 15.65 0.95
C LYS A 74 -11.43 14.71 1.75
N GLY A 75 -11.06 14.40 2.98
CA GLY A 75 -11.78 13.46 3.83
C GLY A 75 -11.50 12.02 3.43
N GLU A 76 -12.52 11.17 3.58
CA GLU A 76 -12.40 9.74 3.39
C GLU A 76 -12.07 9.35 1.93
N PRO A 77 -10.96 8.65 1.69
CA PRO A 77 -10.65 8.16 0.36
C PRO A 77 -11.60 7.02 -0.04
N PRO A 78 -11.97 6.91 -1.32
CA PRO A 78 -12.83 5.84 -1.80
C PRO A 78 -12.13 4.47 -1.67
N VAL A 79 -12.89 3.42 -1.36
CA VAL A 79 -12.39 2.03 -1.22
C VAL A 79 -11.61 1.54 -2.45
N SER A 80 -11.89 2.09 -3.64
CA SER A 80 -11.12 1.82 -4.86
C SER A 80 -9.62 2.12 -4.70
N TYR A 81 -9.25 3.14 -3.92
CA TYR A 81 -7.85 3.48 -3.67
C TYR A 81 -7.16 2.41 -2.85
N MET A 82 -7.85 1.85 -1.85
CA MET A 82 -7.33 0.76 -1.03
C MET A 82 -7.15 -0.52 -1.84
N ARG A 83 -8.12 -0.87 -2.71
CA ARG A 83 -7.98 -2.02 -3.62
C ARG A 83 -6.81 -1.85 -4.58
N GLU A 84 -6.64 -0.65 -5.12
CA GLU A 84 -5.52 -0.36 -6.01
C GLU A 84 -4.17 -0.42 -5.26
N LEU A 85 -4.11 0.10 -4.05
CA LEU A 85 -2.95 0.01 -3.17
C LEU A 85 -2.56 -1.44 -2.88
N LEU A 86 -3.52 -2.29 -2.53
CA LEU A 86 -3.28 -3.73 -2.30
C LEU A 86 -2.80 -4.43 -3.58
N GLN A 87 -3.40 -4.08 -4.73
CA GLN A 87 -2.97 -4.61 -6.02
C GLN A 87 -1.54 -4.19 -6.37
N TRP A 88 -1.18 -2.93 -6.15
CA TRP A 88 0.17 -2.43 -6.38
C TRP A 88 1.16 -3.11 -5.44
N TYR A 89 0.89 -3.13 -4.14
CA TYR A 89 1.79 -3.71 -3.14
C TYR A 89 2.01 -5.22 -3.36
N HIS A 90 0.95 -5.96 -3.73
CA HIS A 90 1.08 -7.36 -4.12
C HIS A 90 2.02 -7.55 -5.33
N LYS A 91 2.01 -6.62 -6.29
CA LYS A 91 2.85 -6.71 -7.51
C LYS A 91 4.31 -6.37 -7.25
N THR A 92 4.61 -5.48 -6.30
CA THR A 92 6.00 -5.07 -5.99
C THR A 92 6.81 -6.14 -5.28
N ARG A 93 6.16 -7.16 -4.70
CA ARG A 93 6.81 -8.27 -3.97
C ARG A 93 7.74 -7.79 -2.83
N LEU A 94 7.44 -6.62 -2.27
CA LEU A 94 8.14 -6.09 -1.11
C LEU A 94 7.88 -6.97 0.12
N THR A 95 8.81 -6.93 1.06
CA THR A 95 8.65 -7.52 2.39
C THR A 95 8.20 -6.44 3.37
N PRO A 96 7.33 -6.75 4.36
CA PRO A 96 6.61 -8.01 4.53
C PRO A 96 5.58 -8.23 3.42
N ARG A 97 5.28 -9.47 3.08
CA ARG A 97 4.22 -9.72 2.09
C ARG A 97 2.86 -9.38 2.72
N LEU A 98 1.86 -9.11 1.88
CA LEU A 98 0.47 -8.95 2.35
C LEU A 98 0.03 -10.10 3.27
N SER A 99 0.37 -11.33 2.89
CA SER A 99 0.10 -12.54 3.69
C SER A 99 0.81 -12.57 5.04
N ASP A 100 1.93 -11.87 5.20
CA ASP A 100 2.66 -11.79 6.47
C ASP A 100 2.04 -10.74 7.40
N ILE A 101 1.58 -9.63 6.82
CA ILE A 101 0.81 -8.61 7.52
C ILE A 101 -0.52 -9.19 8.01
N ASN A 102 -1.19 -9.99 7.18
CA ASN A 102 -2.51 -10.55 7.49
C ASN A 102 -2.49 -11.68 8.55
N LYS A 103 -1.33 -12.03 9.11
CA LYS A 103 -1.27 -13.01 10.20
C LYS A 103 -1.69 -12.35 11.51
N PRO A 104 -2.58 -12.99 12.31
CA PRO A 104 -2.91 -12.49 13.63
C PRO A 104 -1.64 -12.33 14.48
N ASN A 105 -1.70 -11.46 15.48
CA ASN A 105 -0.66 -11.39 16.49
C ASN A 105 -0.65 -12.69 17.28
N SER A 106 0.28 -13.59 16.95
CA SER A 106 0.68 -14.68 17.83
C SER A 106 1.31 -14.06 19.07
N THR A 107 0.49 -13.77 20.08
CA THR A 107 0.94 -13.51 21.43
C THR A 107 1.59 -14.80 21.92
N THR A 108 2.92 -14.82 22.03
CA THR A 108 3.64 -15.86 22.79
C THR A 108 4.17 -15.19 24.03
#